data_AF-A0A841KPF4-F1
#
_entry.id   AF-A0A841KPF4-F1
#
_cell.length_a   1.000
_cell.length_b   1.000
_cell.length_c   1.000
_cell.angle_alpha   90.00
_cell.angle_beta   90.00
_cell.angle_gamma   90.00
#
_symmetry.space_group_name_H-M   'P 1'
#
loop_
_entity.id
_entity.type
_entity.pdbx_description
1 polymer ?
#
loop_
_entity_poly.entity_id
_entity_poly.type
_entity_poly.pdbx_seq_one_letter_code
_entity_poly.pdbx_strand_id
1 'polypeptide(L)' 'MEDRRTAEEIIRQINGMDQNNSNNIEHITSIDLLLSDDNNGTVKDARVSEKFNALKRSMEEANQLTKEFVEILRRRS' A
#
# COMPACT_ATOMS: atom_id res chain seq x y z
N MET A 1 -8.67 22.27 -11.48
CA MET A 1 -7.30 22.20 -12.00
C MET A 1 -7.30 22.96 -13.30
N GLU A 2 -6.48 23.99 -13.46
CA GLU A 2 -6.57 24.92 -14.61
C GLU A 2 -6.14 24.29 -15.95
N ASP A 3 -5.40 23.18 -15.91
CA ASP A 3 -5.03 22.39 -17.08
C ASP A 3 -5.61 20.97 -17.00
N ARG A 4 -6.58 20.69 -17.88
CA ARG A 4 -7.22 19.37 -18.02
C ARG A 4 -6.22 18.26 -18.33
N ARG A 5 -5.20 18.54 -19.14
CA ARG A 5 -4.19 17.54 -19.52
C ARG A 5 -3.33 17.16 -18.32
N THR A 6 -2.93 18.14 -17.53
CA THR A 6 -2.20 17.90 -16.28
C THR A 6 -3.06 17.11 -15.28
N ALA A 7 -4.36 17.40 -15.20
CA ALA A 7 -5.29 16.64 -14.36
C ALA A 7 -5.43 15.17 -14.78
N GLU A 8 -5.59 14.91 -16.08
CA GLU A 8 -5.68 13.55 -16.62
C GLU A 8 -4.39 12.75 -16.39
N GLU A 9 -3.23 13.39 -16.53
CA GLU A 9 -1.96 12.73 -16.25
C GLU A 9 -1.80 12.41 -14.76
N ILE A 10 -2.16 13.34 -13.87
CA ILE A 10 -2.15 13.09 -12.42
C ILE A 10 -3.08 11.91 -12.06
N ILE A 11 -4.28 11.85 -12.64
CA ILE A 11 -5.23 10.74 -12.45
C ILE A 11 -4.63 9.42 -12.94
N ARG A 12 -3.98 9.42 -14.11
CA ARG A 12 -3.33 8.23 -14.66
C ARG A 12 -2.23 7.72 -13.73
N GLN A 13 -1.36 8.62 -13.26
CA GLN A 13 -0.24 8.25 -12.39
C GLN A 13 -0.72 7.72 -11.04
N ILE A 14 -1.71 8.35 -10.41
CA ILE A 14 -2.22 7.88 -9.12
C ILE A 14 -2.95 6.54 -9.24
N ASN A 15 -3.69 6.29 -10.33
CA ASN A 15 -4.29 4.98 -10.56
C ASN A 15 -3.21 3.89 -10.73
N GLY A 16 -2.06 4.23 -11.32
CA GLY A 16 -0.90 3.34 -11.36
C GLY A 16 -0.32 3.07 -9.96
N MET A 17 -0.25 4.10 -9.11
CA MET A 17 0.15 3.93 -7.71
C MET A 17 -0.82 3.02 -6.93
N ASP A 18 -2.13 3.18 -7.13
CA ASP A 18 -3.16 2.34 -6.49
C ASP A 18 -3.03 0.85 -6.87
N GLN A 19 -2.78 0.57 -8.14
CA GLN A 19 -2.51 -0.80 -8.61
C GLN A 19 -1.22 -1.36 -7.99
N ASN A 20 -0.15 -0.57 -7.95
CA ASN A 20 1.12 -0.99 -7.34
C ASN A 20 0.98 -1.24 -5.83
N ASN A 21 0.22 -0.40 -5.13
CA ASN A 21 -0.07 -0.60 -3.71
C ASN A 21 -0.85 -1.89 -3.47
N SER A 22 -1.83 -2.19 -4.32
CA SER A 22 -2.58 -3.45 -4.26
C SER A 22 -1.66 -4.67 -4.43
N ASN A 23 -0.78 -4.65 -5.44
CA ASN A 23 0.21 -5.72 -5.64
C ASN A 23 1.18 -5.85 -4.45
N ASN A 24 1.63 -4.72 -3.88
CA ASN A 24 2.49 -4.72 -2.71
C ASN A 24 1.80 -5.30 -1.47
N ILE A 25 0.49 -5.05 -1.31
CA ILE A 25 -0.29 -5.64 -0.22
C ILE A 25 -0.36 -7.17 -0.38
N GLU A 26 -0.53 -7.71 -1.58
CA GLU A 26 -0.51 -9.15 -1.82
C GLU A 26 0.84 -9.79 -1.44
N HIS A 27 1.95 -9.13 -1.79
CA HIS A 27 3.29 -9.55 -1.36
C HIS A 27 3.46 -9.48 0.15
N ILE A 28 2.98 -8.41 0.79
CA ILE A 28 3.00 -8.26 2.25
C ILE A 28 2.21 -9.39 2.91
N THR A 29 0.98 -9.66 2.47
CA THR A 29 0.18 -10.76 3.03
C THR A 29 0.90 -12.10 2.89
N SER A 30 1.53 -12.35 1.75
CA SER A 30 2.31 -13.58 1.53
C SER A 30 3.49 -13.69 2.49
N ILE A 31 4.24 -12.60 2.72
CA ILE A 31 5.36 -12.58 3.66
C ILE A 31 4.88 -12.72 5.10
N ASP A 32 3.76 -12.08 5.47
CA ASP A 32 3.16 -12.14 6.80
C ASP A 32 2.78 -13.58 7.19
N LEU A 33 2.22 -14.33 6.24
CA LEU A 33 1.94 -15.77 6.40
C LEU A 33 3.22 -16.59 6.58
N LEU A 34 4.32 -16.26 5.89
CA LEU A 34 5.59 -16.96 6.01
C LEU A 34 6.34 -16.62 7.32
N LEU A 35 6.13 -15.42 7.86
CA LEU A 35 6.70 -14.97 9.13
C LEU A 35 5.91 -15.47 10.34
N SER A 36 4.61 -15.72 10.16
CA SER A 36 3.76 -16.37 11.15
C SER A 36 4.15 -17.85 11.25
N ASP A 37 4.58 -18.29 12.43
CA ASP A 37 5.01 -19.67 12.67
C ASP A 37 3.84 -20.55 13.11
N ASP A 38 3.63 -21.69 12.46
CA ASP A 38 2.63 -22.70 12.81
C ASP A 38 3.08 -23.59 14.00
N ASN A 39 4.32 -23.48 14.48
CA ASN A 39 4.91 -24.40 15.47
C ASN A 39 5.31 -23.74 16.82
N ASN A 40 4.33 -23.30 17.62
CA ASN A 40 4.48 -22.82 19.01
C ASN A 40 4.78 -21.33 19.24
N GLY A 41 4.22 -20.42 18.43
CA GLY A 41 4.02 -19.02 18.88
C GLY A 41 5.30 -18.22 19.17
N THR A 42 6.45 -18.65 18.66
CA THR A 42 7.68 -17.86 18.67
C THR A 42 7.93 -17.32 17.27
N VAL A 43 8.14 -16.00 17.21
CA VAL A 43 8.43 -15.28 15.98
C VAL A 43 9.76 -15.81 15.39
N LYS A 44 9.78 -16.28 14.14
CA LYS A 44 10.99 -16.85 13.48
C LYS A 44 12.23 -15.98 13.66
N ASP A 45 12.06 -14.66 13.57
CA ASP A 45 13.03 -13.65 13.99
C ASP A 45 12.28 -12.38 14.41
N ALA A 46 12.42 -11.99 15.68
CA ALA A 46 11.73 -10.84 16.25
C ALA A 46 12.14 -9.51 15.59
N ARG A 47 13.40 -9.36 15.18
CA ARG A 47 13.89 -8.13 14.53
C ARG A 47 13.38 -8.03 13.10
N VAL A 48 13.37 -9.15 12.37
CA VAL A 48 12.81 -9.21 11.01
C VAL A 48 11.32 -8.87 11.06
N SER A 49 10.59 -9.44 12.01
CA SER A 49 9.15 -9.23 12.12
C SER A 49 8.79 -7.82 12.58
N GLU A 50 9.58 -7.23 13.49
CA GLU A 50 9.40 -5.82 13.87
C GLU A 50 9.54 -4.89 12.65
N LYS A 51 10.60 -5.06 11.87
CA LYS A 51 10.83 -4.25 10.66
C LYS A 51 9.79 -4.50 9.58
N PHE A 52 9.37 -5.75 9.40
CA PHE A 52 8.32 -6.11 8.46
C PHE A 52 6.96 -5.49 8.88
N ASN A 53 6.61 -5.54 10.16
CA ASN A 53 5.40 -4.91 10.68
C ASN A 53 5.41 -3.38 10.54
N ALA A 54 6.57 -2.75 10.62
CA ALA A 54 6.71 -1.33 10.30
C ALA A 54 6.46 -1.06 8.81
N LEU A 55 7.07 -1.86 7.92
CA LEU A 55 6.86 -1.76 6.47
C LEU A 55 5.39 -1.97 6.08
N LYS A 56 4.73 -3.01 6.64
CA LYS A 56 3.32 -3.31 6.44
C LYS A 56 2.44 -2.11 6.76
N ARG A 57 2.61 -1.51 7.94
CA ARG A 57 1.85 -0.32 8.37
C ARG A 57 2.06 0.87 7.44
N SER A 58 3.31 1.16 7.05
CA SER A 58 3.58 2.25 6.11
C SER A 58 2.95 2.02 4.73
N MET A 59 2.88 0.77 4.26
CA MET A 59 2.22 0.45 2.99
C MET A 59 0.69 0.53 3.09
N GLU A 60 0.10 0.12 4.21
CA GLU A 60 -1.33 0.30 4.48
C GLU A 60 -1.70 1.80 4.50
N GLU A 61 -0.90 2.62 5.16
CA GLU A 61 -1.06 4.09 5.18
C GLU A 61 -0.92 4.69 3.78
N ALA A 62 0.13 4.32 3.03
CA ALA A 62 0.33 4.81 1.67
C ALA A 62 -0.84 4.43 0.73
N ASN A 63 -1.38 3.21 0.88
CA ASN A 63 -2.55 2.75 0.14
C ASN A 63 -3.79 3.58 0.49
N GLN A 64 -4.04 3.84 1.77
CA GLN A 64 -5.16 4.64 2.22
C GLN A 64 -5.08 6.08 1.69
N LEU A 65 -3.93 6.73 1.82
CA LEU A 65 -3.70 8.08 1.30
C LEU A 65 -3.86 8.14 -0.23
N THR A 66 -3.44 7.09 -0.94
CA THR A 66 -3.62 6.98 -2.40
C THR A 66 -5.11 6.95 -2.77
N LYS A 67 -5.91 6.14 -2.08
CA LYS A 67 -7.37 6.05 -2.30
C LYS A 67 -8.08 7.38 -1.99
N GLU A 68 -7.72 8.02 -0.88
CA GLU A 68 -8.27 9.33 -0.51
C GLU A 68 -7.94 10.39 -1.57
N PHE A 69 -6.72 10.40 -2.10
CA PHE A 69 -6.32 11.31 -3.16
C PHE A 69 -7.11 11.06 -4.45
N VAL A 70 -7.31 9.80 -4.85
CA VAL A 70 -8.16 9.41 -5.99
C VAL A 70 -9.60 9.91 -5.79
N GLU A 71 -10.17 9.74 -4.60
CA GLU A 71 -11.52 10.23 -4.31
C GLU A 71 -11.62 11.75 -4.43
N ILE A 72 -10.63 12.50 -3.92
CA ILE A 72 -10.59 13.96 -4.04
C ILE A 72 -10.55 14.38 -5.50
N LEU A 73 -9.73 13.71 -6.33
CA LEU A 73 -9.65 14.00 -7.76
C LEU A 73 -10.98 13.73 -8.46
N ARG A 74 -11.62 12.58 -8.19
CA ARG A 74 -12.92 12.21 -8.78
C ARG A 74 -14.06 13.16 -8.39
N ARG A 75 -14.02 13.73 -7.18
CA ARG A 75 -15.01 14.73 -6.73
C ARG A 75 -14.79 16.11 -7.35
N ARG A 76 -13.59 16.37 -7.91
CA ARG A 76 -13.20 17.65 -8.52
C ARG A 76 -13.21 17.63 -10.06
N SER A 77 -13.29 16.45 -10.68
CA SER A 77 -13.48 16.23 -12.12
C SER A 77 -14.97 16.23 -12.47
#